data_AF-A0A7C5YC01-F1
#
_entry.id   AF-A0A7C5YC01-F1
#
_cell.length_a   1.000
_cell.length_b   1.000
_cell.length_c   1.000
_cell.angle_alpha   90.00
_cell.angle_beta   90.00
_cell.angle_gamma   90.00
#
_symmetry.space_group_name_H-M   'P 1'
#
loop_
_entity.id
_entity.type
_entity.pdbx_description
1 polymer ?
#
loop_
_entity_poly.entity_id
_entity_poly.type
_entity_poly.pdbx_seq_one_letter_code
_entity_poly.pdbx_strand_id
1 'polypeptide(L)'
;MYVVVNKTSFLYGNSILGREVVLSVNGLSKRFGNVVALRNVDLELRSNEIHVLLGENGAGKTTLANIIYGIYRPDSGTIKFFGKEVNIRSPKDAISYGIVLVQQHPMLIERMTVAENLALGFKELGILSSPKTIGRVVREVNEKYGISVDPEVLVSNLSFSEKQQVELIRALLLNVKLLILDEPTTMLTSYERRKLFSILKKLVSDGRSILLITH
;
A
#
# COMPACT_ATOMS: atom_id res chain seq x y z
N MET A 1 -12.53 -5.90 -20.97
CA MET A 1 -12.54 -5.10 -19.75
C MET A 1 -11.24 -4.31 -19.74
N TYR A 2 -11.34 -2.99 -19.86
CA TYR A 2 -10.18 -2.10 -19.95
C TYR A 2 -9.80 -1.69 -18.53
N VAL A 3 -8.55 -1.91 -18.12
CA VAL A 3 -7.99 -1.10 -17.03
C VAL A 3 -7.82 0.28 -17.66
N VAL A 4 -8.78 1.18 -17.46
CA VAL A 4 -8.59 2.58 -17.82
C VAL A 4 -7.62 3.15 -16.80
N VAL A 5 -6.33 3.17 -17.13
CA VAL A 5 -5.33 3.92 -16.35
C VAL A 5 -5.59 5.40 -16.62
N ASN A 6 -6.63 5.95 -16.00
CA ASN A 6 -6.87 7.39 -16.02
C ASN A 6 -5.83 8.02 -15.10
N LYS A 7 -4.86 8.70 -15.72
CA LYS A 7 -3.76 9.38 -15.07
C LYS A 7 -4.28 10.62 -14.35
N THR A 8 -4.80 10.47 -13.14
CA THR A 8 -5.08 11.61 -12.25
C THR A 8 -4.00 11.67 -11.18
N SER A 9 -2.89 12.34 -11.50
CA SER A 9 -1.86 12.69 -10.53
C SER A 9 -2.30 13.95 -9.77
N PHE A 10 -2.57 13.83 -8.47
CA PHE A 10 -2.73 15.02 -7.62
C PHE A 10 -1.35 15.55 -7.24
N LEU A 11 -0.88 16.54 -7.98
CA LEU A 11 0.41 17.18 -7.76
C LEU A 11 0.31 18.17 -6.61
N TYR A 12 1.11 17.93 -5.56
CA TYR A 12 1.37 18.91 -4.52
C TYR A 12 2.85 19.28 -4.57
N GLY A 13 3.17 20.34 -5.32
CA GLY A 13 4.49 20.94 -5.42
C GLY A 13 5.51 20.19 -6.30
N ASN A 14 6.18 20.94 -7.19
CA ASN A 14 7.28 20.59 -8.12
C ASN A 14 6.97 19.83 -9.41
N SER A 15 7.56 20.34 -10.49
CA SER A 15 7.42 19.96 -11.91
C SER A 15 7.52 18.47 -12.20
N ILE A 16 6.78 18.03 -13.23
CA ILE A 16 6.76 16.67 -13.80
C ILE A 16 8.06 16.28 -14.51
N LEU A 17 8.91 17.26 -14.85
CA LEU A 17 10.21 17.02 -15.49
C LEU A 17 11.24 16.71 -14.39
N GLY A 18 11.75 15.47 -14.37
CA GLY A 18 12.93 15.08 -13.58
C GLY A 18 12.70 14.15 -12.39
N ARG A 19 11.47 13.69 -12.11
CA ARG A 19 11.26 12.69 -11.03
C ARG A 19 11.55 11.27 -11.51
N GLU A 20 12.30 10.52 -10.71
CA GLU A 20 12.63 9.11 -10.97
C GLU A 20 11.36 8.24 -11.09
N VAL A 21 11.34 7.29 -12.03
CA VAL A 21 10.27 6.29 -12.12
C VAL A 21 10.54 5.20 -11.09
N VAL A 22 9.67 5.07 -10.09
CA VAL A 22 9.84 4.09 -9.01
C VAL A 22 9.22 2.74 -9.34
N LEU A 23 8.12 2.72 -10.10
CA LEU A 23 7.48 1.51 -10.58
C LEU A 23 7.17 1.68 -12.07
N SER A 24 7.59 0.71 -12.88
CA SER A 24 7.20 0.59 -14.27
C SER A 24 6.70 -0.83 -14.53
N VAL A 25 5.50 -0.93 -15.06
CA VAL A 25 4.85 -2.17 -15.48
C VAL A 25 4.72 -2.08 -16.99
N ASN A 26 5.19 -3.11 -17.71
CA ASN A 26 5.17 -3.13 -19.17
C ASN A 26 4.55 -4.43 -19.71
N GLY A 27 3.51 -4.30 -20.52
CA GLY A 27 2.84 -5.42 -21.20
C GLY A 27 2.26 -6.48 -20.26
N LEU A 28 1.88 -6.10 -19.04
CA LEU A 28 1.50 -7.05 -18.00
C LEU A 28 0.15 -7.69 -18.30
N SER A 29 0.11 -9.02 -18.32
CA SER A 29 -1.13 -9.78 -18.55
C SER A 29 -1.35 -10.82 -17.48
N LYS A 30 -2.63 -11.08 -17.18
CA LYS A 30 -3.06 -12.11 -16.25
C LYS A 30 -4.41 -12.70 -16.61
N ARG A 31 -4.49 -14.02 -16.60
CA ARG A 31 -5.70 -14.81 -16.77
C ARG A 31 -5.91 -15.74 -15.58
N PHE A 32 -7.19 -15.97 -15.26
CA PHE A 32 -7.64 -16.98 -14.30
C PHE A 32 -8.65 -17.87 -15.02
N GLY A 33 -8.20 -19.05 -15.47
CA GLY A 33 -9.00 -19.88 -16.38
C GLY A 33 -9.39 -19.10 -17.63
N ASN A 34 -10.70 -18.97 -17.87
CA ASN A 34 -11.25 -18.26 -19.02
C ASN A 34 -11.36 -16.73 -18.83
N VAL A 35 -11.12 -16.22 -17.61
CA VAL A 35 -11.25 -14.79 -17.30
C VAL A 35 -9.93 -14.08 -17.56
N VAL A 36 -9.96 -13.04 -18.39
CA VAL A 36 -8.81 -12.15 -18.61
C VAL A 36 -8.88 -11.00 -17.61
N ALA A 37 -8.10 -11.09 -16.54
CA ALA A 37 -8.05 -10.09 -15.48
C ALA A 37 -7.18 -8.88 -15.86
N LEU A 38 -6.07 -9.11 -16.57
CA LEU A 38 -5.22 -8.06 -17.13
C LEU A 38 -4.82 -8.42 -18.57
N ARG A 39 -4.78 -7.43 -19.45
CA ARG A 39 -4.37 -7.61 -20.85
C ARG A 39 -3.44 -6.47 -21.26
N ASN A 40 -2.16 -6.78 -21.43
CA ASN A 40 -1.13 -5.86 -21.91
C ASN A 40 -1.17 -4.49 -21.21
N VAL A 41 -1.13 -4.52 -19.87
CA VAL A 41 -1.23 -3.31 -19.04
C VAL A 41 0.14 -2.68 -18.89
N ASP A 42 0.19 -1.37 -19.17
CA ASP A 42 1.33 -0.51 -18.92
C ASP A 42 1.00 0.49 -17.80
N LEU A 43 1.94 0.71 -16.87
CA LEU A 43 1.78 1.67 -15.78
C LEU A 43 3.15 2.25 -15.40
N GLU A 44 3.22 3.56 -15.22
CA GLU A 44 4.38 4.23 -14.62
C GLU A 44 3.95 5.05 -13.40
N LEU A 45 4.70 4.90 -12.32
CA LEU A 45 4.57 5.65 -11.09
C LEU A 45 5.90 6.34 -10.76
N ARG A 46 5.86 7.64 -10.49
CA ARG A 46 7.06 8.44 -10.18
C ARG A 46 7.27 8.61 -8.68
N SER A 47 8.49 8.90 -8.29
CA SER A 47 8.84 9.10 -6.89
C SER A 47 8.03 10.24 -6.26
N ASN A 48 7.63 10.02 -5.01
CA ASN A 48 7.01 11.04 -4.15
C ASN A 48 5.72 11.59 -4.77
N GLU A 49 4.86 10.71 -5.28
CA GLU A 49 3.53 11.06 -5.75
C GLU A 49 2.46 10.09 -5.24
N ILE A 50 1.21 10.53 -5.30
CA ILE A 50 0.05 9.64 -5.24
C ILE A 50 -0.41 9.44 -6.67
N HIS A 51 -0.25 8.22 -7.17
CA HIS A 51 -0.81 7.78 -8.44
C HIS A 51 -2.13 7.08 -8.18
N VAL A 52 -3.20 7.55 -8.81
CA VAL A 52 -4.53 6.96 -8.64
C VAL A 52 -4.86 6.05 -9.81
N LEU A 53 -5.17 4.79 -9.52
CA LEU A 53 -5.70 3.82 -10.47
C LEU A 53 -7.22 3.75 -10.30
N LEU A 54 -7.94 4.35 -11.25
CA LEU A 54 -9.40 4.41 -11.29
C LEU A 54 -9.98 3.37 -12.25
N GLY A 55 -11.21 2.94 -12.01
CA GLY A 55 -11.95 2.09 -12.95
C GLY A 55 -13.06 1.30 -12.26
N GLU A 56 -13.92 0.67 -13.04
CA GLU A 56 -15.04 -0.11 -12.52
C GLU A 56 -14.60 -1.32 -11.68
N ASN A 57 -15.52 -1.84 -10.87
CA ASN A 57 -15.32 -3.09 -10.15
C ASN A 57 -15.08 -4.23 -11.13
N GLY A 58 -14.09 -5.08 -10.83
CA GLY A 58 -13.67 -6.16 -11.72
C GLY A 58 -12.71 -5.74 -12.83
N ALA A 59 -12.36 -4.45 -12.98
CA ALA A 59 -11.49 -4.00 -14.07
C ALA A 59 -10.05 -4.53 -14.02
N GLY A 60 -9.66 -5.26 -12.96
CA GLY A 60 -8.33 -5.84 -12.78
C GLY A 60 -7.42 -5.05 -11.83
N LYS A 61 -7.89 -3.94 -11.24
CA LYS A 61 -7.08 -3.07 -10.36
C LYS A 61 -6.44 -3.82 -9.19
N THR A 62 -7.24 -4.54 -8.41
CA THR A 62 -6.77 -5.42 -7.33
C THR A 62 -5.88 -6.55 -7.85
N THR A 63 -6.12 -7.06 -9.07
CA THR A 63 -5.24 -8.07 -9.67
C THR A 63 -3.86 -7.48 -9.95
N LEU A 64 -3.78 -6.26 -10.48
CA LEU A 64 -2.52 -5.56 -10.71
C LEU A 64 -1.77 -5.33 -9.38
N ALA A 65 -2.46 -4.85 -8.35
CA ALA A 65 -1.90 -4.68 -7.01
C ALA A 65 -1.33 -5.99 -6.44
N ASN A 66 -2.11 -7.06 -6.53
CA ASN A 66 -1.73 -8.39 -6.06
C ASN A 66 -0.54 -8.97 -6.82
N ILE A 67 -0.38 -8.64 -8.11
CA ILE A 67 0.81 -9.04 -8.86
C ILE A 67 2.03 -8.23 -8.42
N ILE A 68 1.90 -6.91 -8.28
CA ILE A 68 3.00 -6.05 -7.81
C ILE A 68 3.45 -6.47 -6.39
N TYR A 69 2.51 -6.92 -5.55
CA TYR A 69 2.80 -7.39 -4.19
C TYR A 69 3.19 -8.87 -4.11
N GLY A 70 3.19 -9.61 -5.23
CA GLY A 70 3.64 -11.01 -5.26
C GLY A 70 2.62 -12.05 -4.77
N ILE A 71 1.34 -11.70 -4.64
CA ILE A 71 0.24 -12.66 -4.37
C ILE A 71 -0.04 -13.50 -5.61
N TYR A 72 -0.02 -12.88 -6.79
CA TYR A 72 -0.18 -13.57 -8.08
C TYR A 72 1.06 -13.36 -8.96
N ARG A 73 1.36 -14.35 -9.80
CA ARG A 73 2.37 -14.20 -10.86
C ARG A 73 1.71 -13.73 -12.15
N PRO A 74 2.31 -12.78 -12.89
CA PRO A 74 1.82 -12.43 -14.23
C PRO A 74 2.03 -13.61 -15.18
N ASP A 75 1.22 -13.67 -16.23
CA ASP A 75 1.42 -14.65 -17.30
C ASP A 75 2.40 -14.12 -18.36
N SER A 76 2.50 -12.79 -18.51
CA SER A 76 3.46 -12.10 -19.36
C SER A 76 3.70 -10.67 -18.87
N GLY A 77 4.74 -10.02 -19.41
CA GLY A 77 5.13 -8.65 -19.10
C GLY A 77 6.21 -8.57 -18.03
N THR A 78 6.67 -7.35 -17.75
CA THR A 78 7.76 -7.10 -16.79
C THR A 78 7.39 -6.03 -15.79
N ILE A 79 7.99 -6.13 -14.60
CA ILE A 79 7.89 -5.12 -13.54
C ILE A 79 9.30 -4.65 -13.24
N LYS A 80 9.51 -3.33 -13.30
CA LYS A 80 10.74 -2.68 -12.86
C LYS A 80 10.45 -1.83 -11.63
N PHE A 81 11.35 -1.91 -10.65
CA PHE A 81 11.33 -1.10 -9.44
C PHE A 81 12.64 -0.32 -9.35
N PHE A 82 12.57 1.02 -9.29
CA PHE A 82 13.73 1.91 -9.39
C PHE A 82 14.65 1.54 -10.58
N GLY A 83 14.05 1.40 -11.77
CA GLY A 83 14.76 1.08 -13.02
C GLY A 83 15.27 -0.37 -13.16
N LYS A 84 15.25 -1.17 -12.09
CA LYS A 84 15.71 -2.57 -12.12
C LYS A 84 14.53 -3.51 -12.29
N GLU A 85 14.63 -4.47 -13.19
CA GLU A 85 13.64 -5.54 -13.29
C GLU A 85 13.61 -6.36 -12.00
N VAL A 86 12.42 -6.58 -11.45
CA VAL A 86 12.21 -7.30 -10.21
C VAL A 86 11.34 -8.52 -10.44
N ASN A 87 11.71 -9.62 -9.78
CA ASN A 87 11.01 -10.89 -9.84
C ASN A 87 10.35 -11.15 -8.49
N ILE A 88 9.16 -10.58 -8.29
CA ILE A 88 8.41 -10.65 -7.04
C ILE A 88 7.54 -11.91 -7.08
N ARG A 89 7.88 -12.91 -6.25
CA ARG A 89 7.21 -14.21 -6.23
C ARG A 89 6.39 -14.44 -4.96
N SER A 90 6.50 -13.54 -4.00
CA SER A 90 5.82 -13.58 -2.71
C SER A 90 5.72 -12.18 -2.09
N PRO A 91 4.79 -11.96 -1.13
CA PRO A 91 4.76 -10.76 -0.30
C PRO A 91 6.10 -10.45 0.40
N LYS A 92 6.84 -11.48 0.82
CA LYS A 92 8.15 -11.31 1.44
C LYS A 92 9.17 -10.67 0.48
N ASP A 93 9.14 -11.06 -0.79
CA ASP A 93 9.99 -10.43 -1.82
C ASP A 93 9.59 -8.97 -2.00
N ALA A 94 8.30 -8.67 -2.10
CA ALA A 94 7.80 -7.29 -2.25
C ALA A 94 8.25 -6.41 -1.07
N ILE A 95 8.09 -6.90 0.17
CA ILE A 95 8.53 -6.20 1.37
C ILE A 95 10.05 -5.97 1.35
N SER A 96 10.85 -6.93 0.88
CA SER A 96 12.31 -6.76 0.78
C SER A 96 12.73 -5.64 -0.19
N TYR A 97 11.92 -5.37 -1.22
CA TYR A 97 12.10 -4.21 -2.10
C TYR A 97 11.56 -2.90 -1.48
N GLY A 98 10.76 -2.97 -0.43
CA GLY A 98 10.06 -1.83 0.17
C GLY A 98 8.68 -1.58 -0.46
N ILE A 99 8.02 -2.60 -0.99
CA ILE A 99 6.65 -2.54 -1.51
C ILE A 99 5.72 -3.14 -0.46
N VAL A 100 4.72 -2.37 -0.02
CA VAL A 100 3.74 -2.82 0.97
C VAL A 100 2.32 -2.57 0.46
N LEU A 101 1.48 -3.58 0.55
CA LEU A 101 0.05 -3.51 0.23
C LEU A 101 -0.78 -3.40 1.51
N VAL A 102 -1.63 -2.38 1.56
CA VAL A 102 -2.71 -2.25 2.55
C VAL A 102 -4.00 -2.65 1.83
N GLN A 103 -4.58 -3.76 2.28
CA GLN A 103 -5.80 -4.32 1.68
C GLN A 103 -7.05 -3.55 2.13
N GLN A 104 -8.13 -3.73 1.35
CA GLN A 104 -9.45 -3.16 1.64
C GLN A 104 -9.97 -3.55 3.03
N HIS A 105 -9.76 -4.81 3.44
CA HIS A 105 -10.12 -5.32 4.76
C HIS A 105 -8.85 -5.53 5.60
N PRO A 106 -8.68 -4.82 6.74
CA PRO A 106 -7.53 -4.98 7.61
C PRO A 106 -7.38 -6.43 8.09
N MET A 107 -6.16 -6.96 8.00
CA MET A 107 -5.82 -8.31 8.46
C MET A 107 -5.16 -8.21 9.84
N LEU A 108 -5.98 -7.89 10.84
CA LEU A 108 -5.58 -7.72 12.23
C LEU A 108 -6.25 -8.79 13.10
N ILE A 109 -5.50 -9.32 14.07
CA ILE A 109 -5.98 -10.30 15.05
C ILE A 109 -6.71 -9.54 16.16
N GLU A 110 -8.03 -9.66 16.18
CA GLU A 110 -8.96 -8.92 17.07
C GLU A 110 -8.68 -9.09 18.58
N ARG A 111 -8.10 -10.23 18.96
CA ARG A 111 -7.78 -10.59 20.35
C ARG A 111 -6.41 -10.13 20.84
N MET A 112 -5.65 -9.46 19.99
CA MET A 112 -4.34 -8.92 20.31
C MET A 112 -4.42 -7.39 20.37
N THR A 113 -3.56 -6.79 21.17
CA THR A 113 -3.33 -5.34 21.15
C THR A 113 -2.74 -4.91 19.81
N VAL A 114 -2.79 -3.60 19.52
CA VAL A 114 -2.15 -3.03 18.33
C VAL A 114 -0.65 -3.35 18.31
N ALA A 115 0.06 -3.14 19.43
CA ALA A 115 1.49 -3.39 19.51
C ALA A 115 1.85 -4.87 19.29
N GLU A 116 1.04 -5.79 19.81
CA GLU A 116 1.22 -7.23 19.59
C GLU A 116 0.98 -7.61 18.12
N ASN A 117 -0.09 -7.09 17.51
CA ASN A 117 -0.39 -7.32 16.08
C ASN A 117 0.75 -6.88 15.18
N LEU A 118 1.30 -5.70 15.46
CA LEU A 118 2.41 -5.14 14.70
C LEU A 118 3.71 -5.93 14.95
N ALA A 119 4.00 -6.30 16.20
CA ALA A 119 5.17 -7.12 16.55
C ALA A 119 5.15 -8.50 15.88
N LEU A 120 3.98 -9.12 15.73
CA LEU A 120 3.84 -10.44 15.08
C LEU A 120 4.29 -10.40 13.61
N GLY A 121 3.88 -9.39 12.86
CA GLY A 121 4.26 -9.25 11.44
C GLY A 121 5.77 -9.14 11.23
N PHE A 122 6.49 -8.52 12.18
CA PHE A 122 7.95 -8.48 12.15
C PHE A 122 8.59 -9.84 12.42
N LYS A 123 8.04 -10.61 13.36
CA LYS A 123 8.54 -11.95 13.68
C LYS A 123 8.50 -12.87 12.46
N GLU A 124 7.44 -12.80 11.67
CA GLU A 124 7.30 -13.57 10.41
C GLU A 124 8.35 -13.19 9.35
N LEU A 125 8.87 -11.96 9.42
CA LEU A 125 9.97 -11.48 8.59
C LEU A 125 11.35 -11.78 9.18
N GLY A 126 11.42 -12.48 10.32
CA GLY A 126 12.67 -12.78 11.03
C GLY A 126 13.21 -11.61 11.87
N ILE A 127 12.41 -10.56 12.07
CA ILE A 127 12.76 -9.39 12.87
C ILE A 127 12.15 -9.56 14.26
N LEU A 128 12.98 -9.78 15.27
CA LEU A 128 12.52 -9.86 16.65
C LEU A 128 12.31 -8.45 17.21
N SER A 129 11.10 -8.15 17.67
CA SER A 129 10.77 -6.90 18.34
C SER A 129 9.71 -7.15 19.41
N SER A 130 9.92 -6.61 20.61
CA SER A 130 8.94 -6.74 21.69
C SER A 130 7.76 -5.78 21.47
N PRO A 131 6.54 -6.15 21.90
CA PRO A 131 5.39 -5.24 21.85
C PRO A 131 5.67 -3.89 22.54
N LYS A 132 6.45 -3.88 23.63
CA LYS A 132 6.86 -2.64 24.32
C LYS A 132 7.72 -1.72 23.43
N THR A 133 8.61 -2.28 22.61
CA THR A 133 9.40 -1.49 21.65
C THR A 133 8.53 -0.99 20.52
N ILE A 134 7.67 -1.85 19.96
CA ILE A 134 6.72 -1.45 18.92
C ILE A 134 5.80 -0.34 19.41
N GLY A 135 5.27 -0.44 20.62
CA GLY A 135 4.40 0.60 21.19
C GLY A 135 5.06 1.97 21.33
N ARG A 136 6.39 2.03 21.54
CA ARG A 136 7.12 3.32 21.48
C ARG A 136 7.14 3.88 20.06
N VAL A 137 7.46 3.05 19.08
CA VAL A 137 7.49 3.46 17.66
C VAL A 137 6.09 3.86 17.16
N VAL A 138 5.03 3.19 17.60
CA VAL A 138 3.64 3.59 17.28
C VAL A 138 3.38 5.02 17.74
N ARG A 139 3.80 5.40 18.95
CA ARG A 139 3.62 6.77 19.46
C ARG A 139 4.40 7.80 18.65
N GLU A 140 5.65 7.49 18.28
CA GLU A 140 6.46 8.36 17.42
C GLU A 140 5.82 8.54 16.03
N VAL A 141 5.30 7.47 15.44
CA VAL A 141 4.57 7.49 14.16
C VAL A 141 3.28 8.30 14.28
N ASN A 142 2.54 8.15 15.39
CA ASN A 142 1.34 8.92 15.69
C ASN A 142 1.62 10.42 15.67
N GLU A 143 2.62 10.87 16.43
CA GLU A 143 3.02 12.27 16.50
C GLU A 143 3.43 12.82 15.14
N LYS A 144 4.28 12.08 14.41
CA LYS A 144 4.80 12.53 13.12
C LYS A 144 3.71 12.67 12.06
N TYR A 145 2.85 11.65 11.93
CA TYR A 145 1.88 11.61 10.83
C TYR A 145 0.49 12.11 11.22
N GLY A 146 0.24 12.41 12.49
CA GLY A 146 -1.10 12.79 12.98
C GLY A 146 -2.05 11.60 13.04
N ILE A 147 -1.51 10.40 13.27
CA ILE A 147 -2.27 9.19 13.53
C ILE A 147 -2.63 9.16 15.02
N SER A 148 -3.79 8.60 15.36
CA SER A 148 -4.23 8.49 16.76
C SER A 148 -4.69 7.06 17.00
N VAL A 149 -3.73 6.19 17.28
CA VAL A 149 -3.95 4.78 17.56
C VAL A 149 -3.20 4.43 18.84
N ASP A 150 -3.92 3.92 19.83
CA ASP A 150 -3.32 3.48 21.08
C ASP A 150 -2.65 2.09 20.89
N PRO A 151 -1.33 1.95 21.10
CA PRO A 151 -0.64 0.67 20.94
C PRO A 151 -1.10 -0.41 21.94
N GLU A 152 -1.66 -0.03 23.08
CA GLU A 152 -2.07 -0.94 24.15
C GLU A 152 -3.55 -1.39 24.03
N VAL A 153 -4.32 -0.79 23.12
CA VAL A 153 -5.73 -1.15 22.91
C VAL A 153 -5.86 -2.43 22.09
N LEU A 154 -6.83 -3.27 22.44
CA LEU A 154 -7.23 -4.44 21.66
C LEU A 154 -7.79 -4.02 20.29
N VAL A 155 -7.38 -4.72 19.24
CA VAL A 155 -7.85 -4.45 17.88
C VAL A 155 -9.39 -4.51 17.76
N SER A 156 -10.03 -5.38 18.55
CA SER A 156 -11.50 -5.48 18.62
C SER A 156 -12.21 -4.20 19.06
N ASN A 157 -11.51 -3.30 19.75
CA ASN A 157 -12.07 -2.02 20.20
C ASN A 157 -11.84 -0.88 19.20
N LEU A 158 -11.12 -1.14 18.10
CA LEU A 158 -10.83 -0.12 17.08
C LEU A 158 -11.97 0.00 16.07
N SER A 159 -12.29 1.23 15.72
CA SER A 159 -13.08 1.56 14.53
C SER A 159 -12.36 1.10 13.25
N PHE A 160 -13.10 1.00 12.15
CA PHE A 160 -12.52 0.65 10.85
C PHE A 160 -11.42 1.63 10.42
N SER A 161 -11.61 2.94 10.64
CA SER A 161 -10.59 3.96 10.31
C SER A 161 -9.32 3.81 11.15
N GLU A 162 -9.44 3.43 12.42
CA GLU A 162 -8.29 3.14 13.29
C GLU A 162 -7.57 1.87 12.84
N LYS A 163 -8.30 0.81 12.46
CA LYS A 163 -7.71 -0.42 11.90
C LYS A 163 -6.91 -0.13 10.62
N GLN A 164 -7.40 0.75 9.75
CA GLN A 164 -6.63 1.21 8.59
C GLN A 164 -5.37 1.99 8.99
N GLN A 165 -5.47 2.86 9.99
CA GLN A 165 -4.31 3.58 10.51
C GLN A 165 -3.26 2.62 11.09
N VAL A 166 -3.67 1.53 11.74
CA VAL A 166 -2.76 0.44 12.18
C VAL A 166 -2.03 -0.19 10.99
N GLU A 167 -2.71 -0.47 9.88
CA GLU A 167 -2.07 -1.01 8.66
C GLU A 167 -1.09 -0.01 8.02
N LEU A 168 -1.39 1.30 8.07
CA LEU A 168 -0.44 2.33 7.65
C LEU A 168 0.81 2.36 8.54
N ILE A 169 0.62 2.25 9.86
CA ILE A 169 1.72 2.14 10.82
C ILE A 169 2.56 0.89 10.51
N ARG A 170 1.93 -0.27 10.26
CA ARG A 170 2.60 -1.50 9.83
C ARG A 170 3.46 -1.27 8.60
N ALA A 171 2.94 -0.60 7.58
CA ALA A 171 3.70 -0.31 6.37
C ALA A 171 4.93 0.58 6.63
N LEU A 172 4.79 1.61 7.47
CA LEU A 172 5.89 2.49 7.87
C LEU A 172 7.00 1.73 8.60
N LEU A 173 6.59 0.85 9.48
CA LEU A 173 7.44 -0.06 10.25
C LEU A 173 8.24 -1.02 9.35
N LEU A 174 7.73 -1.35 8.16
CA LEU A 174 8.40 -2.17 7.14
C LEU A 174 9.30 -1.37 6.17
N ASN A 175 9.62 -0.12 6.49
CA ASN A 175 10.44 0.77 5.65
C ASN A 175 9.91 0.88 4.19
N VAL A 176 8.59 1.08 4.07
CA VAL A 176 7.91 1.19 2.78
C VAL A 176 8.46 2.34 1.92
N LYS A 177 8.73 2.04 0.64
CA LYS A 177 9.06 2.98 -0.44
C LYS A 177 7.88 3.18 -1.38
N LEU A 178 7.18 2.09 -1.71
CA LEU A 178 5.93 2.10 -2.47
C LEU A 178 4.80 1.51 -1.62
N LEU A 179 3.84 2.35 -1.25
CA LEU A 179 2.63 1.95 -0.55
C LEU A 179 1.50 1.76 -1.57
N ILE A 180 0.90 0.57 -1.59
CA ILE A 180 -0.29 0.28 -2.39
C ILE A 180 -1.49 0.26 -1.46
N LEU A 181 -2.53 1.04 -1.78
CA LEU A 181 -3.77 1.10 -1.02
C LEU A 181 -4.91 0.63 -1.92
N ASP A 182 -5.54 -0.49 -1.56
CA ASP A 182 -6.67 -1.03 -2.31
C ASP A 182 -8.01 -0.64 -1.69
N GLU A 183 -8.75 0.23 -2.38
CA GLU A 183 -10.04 0.78 -1.96
C GLU A 183 -10.09 1.30 -0.50
N PRO A 184 -9.12 2.14 -0.07
CA PRO A 184 -9.01 2.49 1.34
C PRO A 184 -10.12 3.44 1.82
N THR A 185 -10.98 3.95 0.94
CA THR A 185 -11.98 4.98 1.30
C THR A 185 -13.42 4.50 1.39
N THR A 186 -13.69 3.24 1.04
CA THR A 186 -15.08 2.74 0.83
C THR A 186 -15.93 2.78 2.10
N MET A 187 -15.33 2.53 3.27
CA MET A 187 -16.03 2.52 4.57
C MET A 187 -15.76 3.78 5.42
N LEU A 188 -15.20 4.83 4.82
CA LEU A 188 -14.82 6.06 5.53
C LEU A 188 -15.84 7.18 5.30
N THR A 189 -16.20 7.87 6.38
CA THR A 189 -16.89 9.15 6.33
C THR A 189 -16.04 10.21 5.60
N SER A 190 -16.66 11.30 5.17
CA SER A 190 -15.93 12.41 4.52
C SER A 190 -14.84 13.02 5.42
N TYR A 191 -15.03 13.02 6.73
CA TYR A 191 -14.04 13.49 7.69
C TYR A 191 -12.84 12.54 7.77
N GLU A 192 -13.08 11.24 7.95
CA GLU A 192 -12.01 10.22 8.02
C GLU A 192 -11.23 10.14 6.71
N ARG A 193 -11.92 10.28 5.56
CA ARG A 193 -11.27 10.35 4.25
C ARG A 193 -10.29 11.52 4.16
N ARG A 194 -10.69 12.72 4.61
CA ARG A 194 -9.78 13.89 4.66
C ARG A 194 -8.57 13.64 5.57
N LYS A 195 -8.79 12.99 6.73
CA LYS A 195 -7.71 12.60 7.65
C LYS A 195 -6.73 11.62 6.98
N LEU A 196 -7.24 10.58 6.33
CA LEU A 196 -6.42 9.64 5.56
C LEU A 196 -5.58 10.38 4.52
N PHE A 197 -6.18 11.21 3.66
CA PHE A 197 -5.42 11.96 2.65
C PHE A 197 -4.40 12.93 3.26
N SER A 198 -4.66 13.50 4.44
CA SER A 198 -3.65 14.31 5.16
C SER A 198 -2.43 13.46 5.55
N ILE A 199 -2.65 12.25 6.07
CA ILE A 199 -1.59 11.28 6.39
C ILE A 199 -0.83 10.89 5.11
N LEU A 200 -1.52 10.53 4.03
CA LEU A 200 -0.90 10.14 2.76
C LEU A 200 -0.03 11.25 2.17
N LYS A 201 -0.47 12.52 2.26
CA LYS A 201 0.33 13.67 1.83
C LYS A 201 1.61 13.81 2.64
N LYS A 202 1.55 13.63 3.95
CA LYS A 202 2.75 13.63 4.81
C LYS A 202 3.70 12.50 4.41
N LEU A 203 3.19 11.29 4.16
CA LEU A 203 4.02 10.17 3.68
C LEU A 203 4.74 10.51 2.37
N VAL A 204 4.03 11.14 1.43
CA VAL A 204 4.62 11.57 0.16
C VAL A 204 5.70 12.63 0.32
N SER A 205 5.47 13.66 1.15
CA SER A 205 6.51 14.67 1.45
C SER A 205 7.75 14.06 2.11
N ASP A 206 7.57 12.91 2.76
CA ASP A 206 8.58 12.15 3.44
C ASP A 206 9.35 11.18 2.51
N GLY A 207 9.10 11.20 1.21
CA GLY A 207 9.83 10.39 0.23
C GLY A 207 9.17 9.06 -0.15
N ARG A 208 7.91 8.83 0.26
CA ARG A 208 7.16 7.62 -0.09
C ARG A 208 6.34 7.85 -1.35
N SER A 209 6.18 6.81 -2.15
CA SER A 209 5.33 6.83 -3.34
C SER A 209 4.09 5.97 -3.09
N ILE A 210 2.94 6.37 -3.63
CA ILE A 210 1.66 5.74 -3.30
C ILE A 210 0.93 5.37 -4.58
N LEU A 211 0.53 4.10 -4.70
CA LEU A 211 -0.46 3.64 -5.68
C LEU A 211 -1.81 3.50 -4.96
N LEU A 212 -2.75 4.38 -5.27
CA LEU A 212 -4.09 4.39 -4.68
C LEU A 212 -5.10 3.82 -5.66
N ILE A 213 -5.83 2.78 -5.27
CA ILE A 213 -6.88 2.15 -6.09
C ILE A 213 -8.23 2.55 -5.53
N THR A 214 -9.12 3.02 -6.40
CA THR A 214 -10.50 3.37 -6.04
C THR A 214 -11.42 3.30 -7.27
N HIS A 215 -12.73 3.33 -7.02
CA HIS A 215 -13.77 3.60 -8.01
C HIS A 215 -14.14 5.09 -8.02
#